data_AF-A0A971HI36-F1
#
_entry.id   AF-A0A971HI36-F1
#
_cell.length_a   1.000
_cell.length_b   1.000
_cell.length_c   1.000
_cell.angle_alpha   90.00
_cell.angle_beta   90.00
_cell.angle_gamma   90.00
#
_symmetry.space_group_name_H-M   'P 1'
#
loop_
_entity.id
_entity.type
_entity.pdbx_description
1 polymer ?
#
loop_
_entity_poly.entity_id
_entity_poly.type
_entity_poly.pdbx_seq_one_letter_code
_entity_poly.pdbx_strand_id
1 'polypeptide(L)' 'MEDKKQIYVCSVCGYETVGPLPDDYICPVCGVDVTHFVLKEEKQ' A
#
# COMPACT_ATOMS: atom_id res chain seq x y z
N MET A 1 -15.73 16.75 -4.16
CA MET A 1 -14.55 16.57 -3.27
C MET A 1 -14.15 15.13 -3.51
N GLU A 2 -13.24 14.88 -4.45
CA GLU A 2 -12.85 13.50 -4.75
C GLU A 2 -11.95 12.97 -3.64
N ASP A 3 -12.50 12.06 -2.83
CA ASP A 3 -11.78 11.19 -1.91
C ASP A 3 -10.85 10.26 -2.71
N LYS A 4 -9.67 10.75 -3.09
CA LYS A 4 -8.63 9.94 -3.74
C LYS A 4 -8.14 8.88 -2.76
N LYS A 5 -8.73 7.68 -2.82
CA LYS A 5 -8.22 6.49 -2.14
C LYS A 5 -6.83 6.18 -2.70
N GLN A 6 -5.81 6.33 -1.86
CA GLN A 6 -4.45 5.96 -2.20
C GLN A 6 -4.31 4.45 -2.04
N ILE A 7 -4.22 3.74 -3.17
CA ILE A 7 -3.91 2.30 -3.16
C ILE A 7 -2.40 2.16 -2.99
N TYR A 8 -2.00 1.28 -2.08
CA TYR A 8 -0.62 0.89 -1.86
C TYR A 8 -0.48 -0.59 -2.18
N VAL A 9 0.56 -0.94 -2.92
CA VAL A 9 0.88 -2.32 -3.25
C VAL A 9 2.24 -2.69 -2.69
N CYS A 10 2.32 -3.83 -2.02
CA CYS A 10 3.57 -4.38 -1.55
C CYS A 10 4.41 -4.82 -2.75
N SER A 11 5.58 -4.21 -2.93
CA SER A 11 6.51 -4.55 -4.01
C SER A 11 7.15 -5.96 -3.86
N VAL A 12 7.04 -6.57 -2.67
CA VAL A 12 7.63 -7.87 -2.36
C VAL A 12 6.69 -9.03 -2.72
N CYS A 13 5.44 -8.96 -2.29
CA CYS A 13 4.46 -10.04 -2.48
C CYS A 13 3.27 -9.66 -3.38
N GLY A 14 3.11 -8.39 -3.74
CA GLY A 14 1.98 -7.89 -4.53
C GLY A 14 0.71 -7.61 -3.73
N TYR A 15 0.76 -7.57 -2.39
CA TYR A 15 -0.42 -7.30 -1.56
C TYR A 15 -0.92 -5.86 -1.71
N GLU A 16 -2.19 -5.68 -2.06
CA GLU A 16 -2.82 -4.37 -2.27
C GLU A 16 -3.66 -3.97 -1.06
N THR A 17 -3.51 -2.73 -0.62
CA THR A 17 -4.25 -2.16 0.50
C THR A 17 -4.58 -0.69 0.24
N VAL A 18 -5.65 -0.21 0.85
CA VAL A 18 -6.10 1.18 0.71
C VAL A 18 -5.63 1.96 1.92
N GLY A 19 -4.80 2.98 1.71
CA GLY A 19 -4.25 3.82 2.77
C GLY A 19 -5.17 4.99 3.16
N PRO A 20 -4.80 5.74 4.23
CA PRO A 20 -3.45 5.95 4.73
C PRO A 20 -2.89 4.79 5.57
N LEU A 21 -1.68 4.34 5.24
CA LEU A 21 -0.95 3.33 6.01
C LEU A 21 -0.09 4.01 7.08
N PRO A 22 -0.10 3.54 8.34
CA PRO A 22 0.82 4.03 9.36
C PRO A 22 2.26 3.56 9.09
N ASP A 23 3.25 4.25 9.67
CA ASP A 23 4.68 3.91 9.54
C ASP A 23 5.03 2.51 10.06
N ASP A 24 4.25 1.99 11.01
CA ASP A 24 4.42 0.66 11.61
C ASP A 24 3.61 -0.43 10.87
N TYR A 25 3.05 -0.12 9.70
CA TYR A 25 2.26 -1.09 8.96
C TYR A 25 3.13 -2.24 8.45
N ILE A 26 2.79 -3.45 8.85
CA ILE A 26 3.47 -4.68 8.41
C ILE A 26 2.58 -5.40 7.41
N CYS A 27 3.16 -5.83 6.28
CA CYS A 27 2.48 -6.62 5.27
C CYS A 27 1.96 -7.93 5.89
N PRO A 28 0.65 -8.22 5.87
CA PRO A 28 0.11 -9.44 6.46
C PRO A 28 0.46 -10.70 5.66
N VAL A 29 0.97 -10.55 4.43
CA VAL A 29 1.31 -11.66 3.54
C VAL A 29 2.76 -12.10 3.70
N CYS A 30 3.70 -11.15 3.71
CA CYS A 30 5.14 -11.45 3.76
C CYS A 30 5.87 -10.93 5.01
N GLY A 31 5.22 -10.11 5.83
CA GLY A 31 5.80 -9.61 7.08
C GLY A 31 6.82 -8.48 6.92
N VAL A 32 6.96 -7.90 5.72
CA VAL A 32 7.82 -6.71 5.51
C VAL A 32 7.12 -5.45 6.00
N ASP A 33 7.91 -4.45 6.38
CA ASP A 33 7.42 -3.14 6.81
C ASP A 33 6.88 -2.28 5.64
N VAL A 34 6.28 -1.16 5.99
CA VAL A 34 5.59 -0.26 5.06
C VAL A 34 6.53 0.36 4.01
N THR A 35 7.85 0.37 4.25
CA THR A 35 8.80 0.96 3.27
C THR A 35 8.82 0.20 1.94
N HIS A 36 8.35 -1.06 1.96
CA HIS A 36 8.18 -1.89 0.77
C HIS A 36 6.85 -1.68 0.04
N PHE A 37 5.95 -0.85 0.56
CA PHE A 37 4.69 -0.50 -0.10
C PHE A 37 4.89 0.70 -1.02
N VAL A 38 4.41 0.57 -2.26
CA VAL A 38 4.45 1.62 -3.27
C VAL A 38 3.03 2.07 -3.61
N LEU A 39 2.84 3.38 -3.83
CA LEU A 39 1.57 3.93 -4.29
C LEU A 39 1.25 3.39 -5.68
N LYS A 40 0.16 2.65 -5.79
CA LYS A 40 -0.41 2.24 -7.07
C LYS A 40 -1.23 3.42 -7.59
N GLU A 41 -0.60 4.28 -8.37
CA GLU A 41 -1.33 5.31 -9.11
C GLU A 41 -2.27 4.60 -10.09
N GLU A 42 -3.58 4.68 -9.86
CA GLU A 42 -4.58 4.25 -10.83
C GLU A 42 -4.49 5.17 -12.05
N LYS A 43 -3.64 4.79 -13.00
CA LYS A 43 -3.61 5.39 -14.32
C LYS A 43 -4.58 4.61 -15.21
N GLN A 44 -5.89 4.79 -15.01
CA GLN A 44 -6.88 4.52 -16.07
C GLN A 44 -8.21 5.24 -15.86
#